data_AF-A0A8J8TCU2-F1
#
_entry.id   AF-A0A8J8TCU2-F1
#
_cell.length_a   1.000
_cell.length_b   1.000
_cell.length_c   1.000
_cell.angle_alpha   90.00
_cell.angle_beta   90.00
_cell.angle_gamma   90.00
#
_symmetry.space_group_name_H-M   'P 1'
#
loop_
_entity.id
_entity.type
_entity.pdbx_description
1 polymer ?
#
loop_
_entity_poly.entity_id
_entity_poly.type
_entity_poly.pdbx_seq_one_letter_code
_entity_poly.pdbx_strand_id
1 'polypeptide(L)'
;MAEITRLSGCNDWLELDFVERERTPSELMKLGIRLHLAGLSLSNTVSELEKFGVHRSRKAVHDWVQKAALQPASDASPDHIALD
;
A
#
# COMPACT_ATOMS: atom_id res chain seq x y z
N MET A 1 14.41 2.31 17.03
CA MET A 1 13.60 3.48 16.65
C MET A 1 14.07 3.87 15.24
N ALA A 2 13.38 3.39 14.20
CA ALA A 2 13.77 3.60 12.81
C ALA A 2 12.95 4.77 12.26
N GLU A 3 13.65 5.84 11.88
CA GLU A 3 13.06 7.09 11.42
C GLU A 3 12.32 6.91 10.09
N ILE A 4 11.10 7.43 10.07
CA ILE A 4 10.17 7.40 8.94
C ILE A 4 10.55 8.51 7.93
N THR A 5 11.83 8.59 7.54
CA THR A 5 12.39 9.70 6.74
C THR A 5 12.09 9.57 5.24
N ARG A 6 11.38 8.54 4.77
CA ARG A 6 11.24 8.25 3.32
C ARG A 6 9.92 8.69 2.68
N LEU A 7 9.06 9.45 3.36
CA LEU A 7 7.73 9.80 2.81
C LEU A 7 7.66 11.18 2.12
N SER A 8 8.76 11.93 1.96
CA SER A 8 8.69 13.29 1.38
C SER A 8 9.00 13.39 -0.13
N GLY A 9 9.15 12.29 -0.87
CA GLY A 9 9.62 12.39 -2.26
C GLY A 9 9.13 11.37 -3.29
N CYS A 10 8.34 10.36 -2.91
CA CYS A 10 7.99 9.26 -3.81
C CYS A 10 6.47 9.16 -4.01
N ASN A 11 5.89 10.09 -4.78
CA ASN A 11 4.51 9.92 -5.24
C ASN A 11 4.40 8.84 -6.34
N ASP A 12 5.52 8.49 -6.98
CA ASP A 12 5.61 7.57 -8.13
C ASP A 12 6.07 6.15 -7.78
N TRP A 13 6.40 5.83 -6.52
CA TRP A 13 6.95 4.49 -6.17
C TRP A 13 5.89 3.38 -6.08
N LEU A 14 4.61 3.75 -6.00
CA LEU A 14 3.49 2.82 -5.93
C LEU A 14 2.89 2.61 -7.31
N GLU A 15 3.61 1.87 -8.17
CA GLU A 15 3.00 1.30 -9.37
C GLU A 15 1.93 0.28 -8.93
N LEU A 16 0.68 0.67 -9.16
CA LEU A 16 -0.52 -0.06 -8.78
C LEU A 16 -1.04 -0.85 -10.01
N ASP A 17 -0.16 -1.53 -10.72
CA ASP A 17 -0.54 -2.37 -11.87
C ASP A 17 -1.50 -3.51 -11.42
N PHE A 18 -1.34 -3.99 -10.18
CA PHE A 18 -2.25 -4.97 -9.59
C PHE A 18 -3.67 -4.44 -9.30
N VAL A 19 -3.87 -3.13 -9.41
CA VAL A 19 -5.09 -2.43 -9.01
C VAL A 19 -6.11 -2.30 -10.13
N GLU A 20 -5.73 -2.56 -11.38
CA GLU A 20 -6.64 -2.48 -12.52
C GLU A 20 -7.91 -3.35 -12.38
N ARG A 21 -7.88 -4.37 -11.51
CA ARG A 21 -9.04 -5.25 -11.25
C ARG A 21 -9.97 -4.76 -10.15
N GLU A 22 -9.58 -3.75 -9.38
CA GLU A 22 -10.38 -3.25 -8.27
C GLU A 22 -11.23 -2.05 -8.67
N ARG A 23 -12.51 -2.05 -8.25
CA ARG A 23 -13.43 -0.90 -8.44
C ARG A 23 -13.06 0.33 -7.59
N THR A 24 -11.98 0.26 -6.83
CA THR A 24 -11.50 1.37 -6.00
C THR A 24 -10.63 2.27 -6.88
N PRO A 25 -10.78 3.59 -6.83
CA PRO A 25 -9.83 4.49 -7.48
C PRO A 25 -8.40 4.25 -6.96
N SER A 26 -7.41 4.21 -7.87
CA SER A 26 -6.00 3.97 -7.53
C SER A 26 -5.45 4.95 -6.49
N GLU A 27 -5.84 6.22 -6.57
CA GLU A 27 -5.47 7.26 -5.61
C GLU A 27 -5.94 6.95 -4.19
N LEU A 28 -7.13 6.36 -4.03
CA LEU A 28 -7.65 5.98 -2.72
C LEU A 28 -6.96 4.72 -2.18
N MET A 29 -6.51 3.83 -3.05
CA MET A 29 -5.68 2.70 -2.63
C MET A 29 -4.29 3.14 -2.19
N LYS A 30 -3.64 4.05 -2.93
CA LYS A 30 -2.38 4.69 -2.51
C LYS A 30 -2.53 5.39 -1.17
N LEU A 31 -3.64 6.12 -0.98
CA LEU A 31 -3.96 6.75 0.30
C LEU A 31 -4.08 5.72 1.43
N GLY A 32 -4.84 4.64 1.23
CA GLY A 32 -5.00 3.57 2.22
C GLY A 32 -3.66 2.93 2.61
N ILE A 33 -2.80 2.64 1.63
CA ILE A 33 -1.45 2.11 1.86
C ILE A 33 -0.61 3.10 2.67
N ARG A 34 -0.57 4.38 2.26
CA ARG A 34 0.19 5.44 2.95
C ARG A 34 -0.26 5.63 4.39
N LEU A 35 -1.56 5.65 4.64
CA LEU A 35 -2.11 5.79 5.99
C LEU A 35 -1.68 4.64 6.89
N HIS A 36 -1.78 3.40 6.40
CA HIS A 36 -1.36 2.23 7.19
C HIS A 36 0.16 2.24 7.45
N LEU A 37 0.98 2.53 6.43
CA LEU A 37 2.43 2.65 6.57
C LEU A 37 2.86 3.80 7.49
N ALA A 38 2.04 4.86 7.59
CA ALA A 38 2.23 5.96 8.55
C ALA A 38 1.84 5.58 10.00
N GLY A 39 1.42 4.33 10.25
CA GLY A 39 1.14 3.80 11.58
C GLY A 39 -0.35 3.76 11.96
N LEU A 40 -1.28 4.08 11.04
CA LEU A 40 -2.69 3.86 11.33
C LEU A 40 -3.02 2.37 11.38
N SER A 41 -3.90 1.99 12.31
CA SER A 41 -4.48 0.65 12.31
C SER A 41 -5.32 0.41 11.05
N LEU A 42 -5.45 -0.85 10.62
CA LEU A 42 -6.29 -1.20 9.47
C LEU A 42 -7.74 -0.72 9.63
N SER A 43 -8.29 -0.76 10.86
CA SER A 43 -9.64 -0.26 11.14
C SER A 43 -9.73 1.25 10.91
N ASN A 44 -8.76 2.02 11.41
CA ASN A 44 -8.74 3.47 11.24
C ASN A 44 -8.54 3.85 9.78
N THR A 45 -7.68 3.14 9.05
CA THR A 45 -7.49 3.33 7.61
C THR A 45 -8.80 3.09 6.84
N VAL A 46 -9.56 2.05 7.16
CA VAL A 46 -10.87 1.81 6.55
C VAL A 46 -11.82 2.97 6.86
N SER A 47 -11.90 3.42 8.10
CA SER A 47 -12.76 4.57 8.47
C SER A 47 -12.37 5.86 7.76
N GLU A 48 -11.08 6.10 7.47
CA GLU A 48 -10.68 7.24 6.64
C GLU A 48 -11.11 7.07 5.18
N LEU A 49 -11.04 5.87 4.60
CA LEU A 49 -11.47 5.59 3.22
C LEU A 49 -12.99 5.70 3.04
N GLU A 50 -13.75 5.33 4.06
CA GLU A 50 -15.22 5.46 4.07
C GLU A 50 -15.67 6.91 3.91
N LYS A 51 -14.88 7.88 4.41
CA LYS A 51 -15.15 9.33 4.22
C LYS A 51 -15.11 9.75 2.75
N PHE A 52 -14.40 9.00 1.91
CA PHE A 52 -14.34 9.19 0.46
C PHE A 52 -15.34 8.30 -0.30
N GLY A 53 -16.27 7.64 0.41
CA GLY A 53 -17.26 6.73 -0.18
C GLY A 53 -16.72 5.33 -0.49
N VAL A 54 -15.48 5.02 -0.11
CA VAL A 54 -14.85 3.73 -0.35
C VAL A 54 -15.11 2.80 0.82
N HIS A 55 -16.01 1.84 0.61
CA HIS A 55 -16.33 0.81 1.60
C HIS A 55 -15.50 -0.43 1.33
N ARG A 56 -14.41 -0.58 2.07
CA ARG A 56 -13.48 -1.71 1.92
C ARG A 56 -13.22 -2.39 3.24
N SER A 57 -12.97 -3.69 3.15
CA SER A 57 -12.62 -4.48 4.33
C SER A 57 -11.19 -4.16 4.76
N ARG A 58 -10.90 -4.37 6.05
CA ARG A 58 -9.54 -4.33 6.58
C ARG A 58 -8.60 -5.27 5.83
N LYS A 59 -9.13 -6.40 5.34
CA LYS A 59 -8.39 -7.35 4.51
C LYS A 59 -8.01 -6.75 3.15
N ALA A 60 -8.89 -5.99 2.50
CA ALA A 60 -8.56 -5.33 1.24
C ALA A 60 -7.38 -4.35 1.43
N VAL A 61 -7.43 -3.52 2.46
CA VAL A 61 -6.34 -2.59 2.81
C VAL A 61 -5.03 -3.34 3.08
N HIS A 62 -5.09 -4.43 3.85
CA HIS A 62 -3.93 -5.29 4.09
C HIS A 62 -3.37 -5.88 2.79
N ASP A 63 -4.23 -6.40 1.92
CA ASP A 63 -3.83 -7.00 0.64
C ASP A 63 -3.20 -5.95 -0.29
N TRP A 64 -3.67 -4.69 -0.28
CA TRP A 64 -3.03 -3.60 -1.02
C TRP A 64 -1.62 -3.31 -0.51
N VAL A 65 -1.44 -3.24 0.81
CA VAL A 65 -0.13 -2.99 1.44
C VAL A 65 0.83 -4.13 1.12
N GLN A 66 0.37 -5.37 1.23
CA GLN A 66 1.17 -6.54 0.90
C GLN A 66 1.57 -6.53 -0.59
N LYS A 67 0.63 -6.29 -1.51
CA LYS A 67 0.93 -6.23 -2.94
C LYS A 67 1.87 -5.08 -3.32
N ALA A 68 1.75 -3.93 -2.66
CA ALA A 68 2.65 -2.81 -2.84
C ALA A 68 4.07 -3.10 -2.31
N ALA A 69 4.18 -3.79 -1.17
CA ALA A 69 5.47 -4.21 -0.62
C ALA A 69 6.10 -5.38 -1.40
N LEU A 70 5.31 -6.14 -2.14
CA LEU A 70 5.77 -7.22 -3.02
C LEU A 70 6.23 -6.71 -4.39
N GLN A 71 6.00 -5.45 -4.75
CA GLN A 71 6.64 -4.87 -5.92
C GLN A 71 8.15 -4.89 -5.67
N PRO A 72 8.97 -5.52 -6.54
CA PRO A 72 10.41 -5.45 -6.40
C PRO A 72 10.78 -3.97 -6.41
N ALA A 73 11.41 -3.50 -5.33
CA ALA A 73 12.04 -2.19 -5.36
C ALA A 73 12.97 -2.24 -6.59
N SER A 74 12.68 -1.43 -7.60
CA SER A 74 13.32 -1.45 -8.94
C SER A 74 14.82 -1.12 -8.94
N ASP A 75 15.50 -1.30 -7.80
CA ASP A 75 16.92 -1.08 -7.56
C ASP A 75 17.60 -2.25 -6.81
N ALA A 76 16.92 -3.37 -6.57
CA ALA A 76 17.54 -4.56 -5.98
C ALA A 76 17.54 -5.73 -6.96
N SER A 77 18.75 -6.11 -7.39
CA SER A 77 19.05 -7.31 -8.18
C SER A 77 18.24 -8.53 -7.70
N PRO A 78 17.61 -9.31 -8.59
CA PRO A 78 16.71 -10.39 -8.21
C PRO A 78 17.52 -11.64 -7.85
N ASP A 79 18.20 -11.63 -6.71
CA ASP A 79 18.96 -12.77 -6.21
C ASP A 79 18.58 -13.09 -4.77
N HIS A 80 17.45 -13.78 -4.58
CA HIS A 80 17.38 -15.04 -3.82
C HIS A 80 15.92 -15.54 -3.72
N ILE A 81 15.57 -16.54 -4.53
CA ILE A 81 14.57 -17.54 -4.14
C ILE A 81 15.37 -18.68 -3.51
N ALA A 82 15.23 -18.88 -2.20
CA ALA A 82 15.47 -20.17 -1.58
C ALA A 82 14.17 -20.55 -0.87
N LEU A 83 13.37 -21.36 -1.56
CA LEU A 83 12.29 -22.13 -0.96
C LEU A 83 12.92 -23.46 -0.56
N ASP A 84 12.98 -23.74 0.74
CA ASP A 84 13.28 -25.07 1.28
C ASP A 84 12.03 -25.97 1.19
#